data_AF-A0A349YPV3-F1
#
_entry.id   AF-A0A349YPV3-F1
#
_cell.length_a   1.000
_cell.length_b   1.000
_cell.length_c   1.000
_cell.angle_alpha   90.00
_cell.angle_beta   90.00
_cell.angle_gamma   90.00
#
_symmetry.space_group_name_H-M   'P 1'
#
loop_
_entity.id
_entity.type
_entity.pdbx_description
1 polymer ?
#
loop_
_entity_poly.entity_id
_entity_poly.type
_entity_poly.pdbx_seq_one_letter_code
_entity_poly.pdbx_strand_id
1 'polypeptide(L)'
;MKNMDTAIELVHDKLKEDCKILIYVDGDCDGAMASSALTQFLKFVKPDVELDYTYAFQKDHGLTMAKLAKFTKDEFGLIIIPDASMEAKDAIEITRNFTAPILVLDHHL
;
A
#
# COMPACT_ATOMS: atom_id res chain seq x y z
N MET A 1 -3.23 -18.46 3.50
CA MET A 1 -3.70 -17.06 3.64
C MET A 1 -4.97 -16.90 2.81
N LYS A 2 -6.02 -16.31 3.37
CA LYS A 2 -7.28 -16.04 2.65
C LYS A 2 -7.04 -14.86 1.66
N ASN A 3 -7.69 -14.87 0.49
CA ASN A 3 -7.62 -13.81 -0.54
C ASN A 3 -6.23 -13.55 -1.18
N MET A 4 -5.24 -14.42 -0.96
CA MET A 4 -3.91 -14.22 -1.53
C MET A 4 -3.92 -14.24 -3.06
N ASP A 5 -4.67 -15.16 -3.68
CA ASP A 5 -4.76 -15.24 -5.14
C ASP A 5 -5.28 -13.91 -5.74
N THR A 6 -6.30 -13.32 -5.11
CA THR A 6 -6.86 -12.01 -5.50
C THR A 6 -5.84 -10.88 -5.34
N ALA A 7 -5.01 -10.90 -4.27
CA ALA A 7 -3.96 -9.92 -4.09
C ALA A 7 -2.86 -10.02 -5.15
N ILE A 8 -2.48 -11.24 -5.54
CA ILE A 8 -1.50 -11.49 -6.60
C ILE A 8 -2.03 -10.99 -7.94
N GLU A 9 -3.28 -11.30 -8.28
CA GLU A 9 -3.93 -10.83 -9.51
C GLU A 9 -3.94 -9.29 -9.57
N LEU A 10 -4.35 -8.63 -8.48
CA LEU A 10 -4.35 -7.17 -8.37
C LEU A 10 -2.97 -6.56 -8.61
N VAL A 11 -1.94 -7.06 -7.91
CA VAL A 11 -0.57 -6.54 -8.06
C VAL A 11 -0.07 -6.77 -9.49
N HIS A 12 -0.30 -7.95 -10.05
CA HIS A 12 0.13 -8.29 -11.39
C HIS A 12 -0.51 -7.39 -12.45
N ASP A 13 -1.81 -7.11 -12.33
CA ASP A 13 -2.50 -6.22 -13.25
C ASP A 13 -2.02 -4.77 -13.13
N LYS A 14 -1.79 -4.29 -11.90
CA LYS A 14 -1.25 -2.93 -11.67
C LYS A 14 0.20 -2.76 -12.13
N LEU A 15 1.02 -3.81 -12.07
CA LEU A 15 2.37 -3.78 -12.63
C LEU A 15 2.39 -3.69 -14.17
N LYS A 16 1.33 -4.15 -14.86
CA LYS A 16 1.21 -4.02 -16.33
C LYS A 16 0.70 -2.65 -16.78
N GLU A 17 0.00 -1.93 -15.90
CA GLU A 17 -0.52 -0.59 -16.18
C GLU A 17 0.58 0.49 -16.13
N ASP A 18 1.81 0.14 -15.78
CA ASP A 18 2.94 1.06 -15.56
C ASP A 18 2.58 2.24 -14.63
N CYS A 19 1.69 1.98 -13.65
CA CYS A 19 1.26 2.97 -12.69
C CYS A 19 2.24 3.09 -11.51
N LYS A 20 2.24 4.26 -10.87
CA LYS A 20 2.98 4.49 -9.62
C LYS A 20 2.29 3.76 -8.46
N ILE A 21 3.07 3.08 -7.62
CA ILE A 21 2.58 2.36 -6.45
C ILE A 21 3.03 3.09 -5.18
N LEU A 22 2.09 3.35 -4.27
CA LEU A 22 2.40 3.89 -2.95
C LEU A 22 2.54 2.74 -1.94
N ILE A 23 3.63 2.73 -1.17
CA ILE A 23 3.84 1.81 -0.05
C ILE A 23 3.71 2.60 1.26
N TYR A 24 2.77 2.18 2.11
CA TYR A 24 2.68 2.67 3.48
C TYR A 24 3.56 1.83 4.39
N VAL A 25 4.54 2.44 5.04
CA VAL A 25 5.48 1.75 5.95
C VAL A 25 5.01 1.96 7.39
N ASP A 26 4.64 0.87 8.08
CA ASP A 26 4.36 0.95 9.53
C ASP A 26 5.63 1.28 10.32
N GLY A 27 5.45 1.96 11.45
CA GLY A 27 6.52 2.60 12.20
C GLY A 27 7.39 1.66 13.03
N ASP A 28 7.07 0.37 13.10
CA ASP A 28 7.85 -0.61 13.86
C ASP A 28 8.79 -1.45 12.97
N CYS A 29 9.49 -2.40 13.60
CA CYS A 29 10.49 -3.22 12.92
C CYS A 29 9.87 -4.15 11.87
N ASP A 30 8.69 -4.71 12.15
CA ASP A 30 8.05 -5.69 11.27
C ASP A 30 7.51 -4.98 10.03
N GLY A 31 6.86 -3.82 10.20
CA GLY A 31 6.44 -2.97 9.08
C GLY A 31 7.57 -2.48 8.19
N ALA A 32 8.69 -2.06 8.77
CA ALA A 32 9.88 -1.66 8.01
C ALA A 32 10.48 -2.83 7.21
N MET A 33 10.57 -4.02 7.82
CA MET A 33 11.10 -5.21 7.18
C MET A 33 10.17 -5.73 6.07
N ALA A 34 8.86 -5.80 6.33
CA ALA A 34 7.84 -6.20 5.37
C ALA A 34 7.81 -5.26 4.15
N SER A 35 7.84 -3.95 4.39
CA SER A 35 7.91 -2.94 3.32
C SER A 35 9.19 -3.04 2.50
N SER A 36 10.34 -3.28 3.14
CA SER A 36 11.62 -3.47 2.46
C SER A 36 11.63 -4.74 1.60
N ALA A 37 11.12 -5.86 2.12
CA ALA A 37 11.03 -7.12 1.39
C ALA A 37 10.10 -6.99 0.17
N LEU A 38 8.93 -6.36 0.35
CA LEU A 38 7.99 -6.09 -0.74
C LEU A 38 8.62 -5.19 -1.81
N THR A 39 9.30 -4.11 -1.39
CA THR A 39 9.99 -3.19 -2.30
C THR A 39 11.02 -3.92 -3.16
N GLN A 40 11.87 -4.74 -2.53
CA GLN A 40 12.88 -5.52 -3.24
C GLN A 40 12.24 -6.51 -4.21
N PHE A 41 11.16 -7.18 -3.80
CA PHE A 41 10.43 -8.10 -4.67
C PHE A 41 9.84 -7.38 -5.90
N LEU A 42 9.14 -6.26 -5.70
CA LEU A 42 8.56 -5.47 -6.79
C LEU A 42 9.64 -5.00 -7.78
N LYS A 43 10.77 -4.51 -7.26
CA LYS A 43 11.92 -4.09 -8.09
C LYS A 43 12.62 -5.27 -8.76
N PHE A 44 12.60 -6.45 -8.18
CA PHE A 44 13.14 -7.65 -8.81
C PHE A 44 12.29 -8.09 -10.01
N VAL A 45 10.96 -8.07 -9.88
CA VAL A 45 10.06 -8.53 -10.96
C VAL A 45 9.78 -7.46 -12.03
N LYS A 46 9.79 -6.17 -11.66
CA LYS A 46 9.60 -5.02 -12.56
C LYS A 46 10.60 -3.92 -12.18
N PRO A 47 11.85 -3.94 -12.69
CA PRO A 47 12.92 -3.03 -12.25
C PRO A 47 12.59 -1.53 -12.37
N ASP A 48 11.83 -1.18 -13.40
CA ASP A 48 11.37 0.17 -13.74
C ASP A 48 10.08 0.59 -13.03
N VAL A 49 9.50 -0.24 -12.15
CA VAL A 49 8.30 0.12 -11.37
C VAL A 49 8.52 1.41 -10.58
N GLU A 50 7.60 2.36 -10.67
CA GLU A 50 7.66 3.58 -9.88
C GLU A 50 7.05 3.34 -8.50
N LEU A 51 7.86 3.52 -7.45
CA LEU A 51 7.45 3.35 -6.06
C LEU A 51 7.58 4.68 -5.32
N ASP A 52 6.55 5.03 -4.56
CA ASP A 52 6.58 6.10 -3.58
C ASP A 52 6.31 5.55 -2.18
N TYR A 53 6.71 6.31 -1.16
CA TYR A 53 6.63 5.87 0.22
C TYR A 53 6.01 6.95 1.09
N THR A 54 5.16 6.49 2.00
CA THR A 54 4.75 7.28 3.14
C THR A 54 4.87 6.42 4.39
N TYR A 55 5.15 7.04 5.53
CA TYR A 55 5.47 6.30 6.75
C TYR A 55 4.85 6.98 7.96
N ALA A 56 4.64 6.21 9.02
CA ALA A 56 4.33 6.74 10.34
C ALA A 56 5.58 6.67 11.24
N PHE A 57 5.82 7.73 12.00
CA PHE A 57 6.95 7.79 12.94
C PHE A 57 6.70 6.95 14.21
N GLN A 58 5.43 6.68 14.52
CA GLN A 58 4.98 5.83 15.61
C GLN A 58 3.97 4.84 15.05
N LYS A 59 3.80 3.71 15.74
CA LYS A 59 2.75 2.76 15.38
C LYS A 59 1.39 3.45 15.46
N ASP A 60 0.69 3.46 14.34
CA ASP A 60 -0.57 4.19 14.15
C ASP A 60 -1.64 3.21 13.65
N HIS A 61 -2.90 3.62 13.67
CA HIS A 61 -4.05 2.83 13.21
C HIS A 61 -4.14 2.68 11.69
N GLY A 62 -2.99 2.73 10.99
CA GLY A 62 -2.87 2.56 9.55
C GLY A 62 -2.89 3.85 8.73
N LEU A 63 -3.30 3.71 7.48
CA LEU A 63 -3.39 4.80 6.52
C LEU A 63 -4.70 5.57 6.67
N THR A 64 -4.62 6.90 6.68
CA THR A 64 -5.77 7.81 6.76
C THR A 64 -5.75 8.78 5.59
N MET A 65 -6.91 9.39 5.29
CA MET A 65 -7.00 10.42 4.25
C MET A 65 -6.08 11.62 4.49
N ALA A 66 -5.87 12.01 5.75
CA ALA A 66 -4.97 13.10 6.09
C ALA A 66 -3.53 12.83 5.64
N LYS A 67 -3.06 11.58 5.72
CA LYS A 67 -1.73 11.17 5.25
C LYS A 67 -1.61 11.17 3.72
N LEU A 68 -2.75 11.07 3.02
CA LEU A 68 -2.81 11.15 1.57
C LEU A 68 -3.09 12.55 1.04
N ALA A 69 -3.43 13.52 1.88
CA ALA A 69 -3.88 14.86 1.47
C ALA A 69 -2.86 15.65 0.63
N LYS A 70 -1.58 15.26 0.66
CA LYS A 70 -0.51 15.86 -0.15
C LYS A 70 -0.43 15.31 -1.58
N PHE A 71 -1.08 14.19 -1.86
CA PHE A 71 -1.07 13.52 -3.15
C PHE A 71 -2.33 13.84 -3.95
N THR A 72 -2.24 13.70 -5.27
CA THR A 72 -3.42 13.87 -6.13
C THR A 72 -4.22 12.57 -6.23
N LYS A 73 -5.54 12.70 -6.42
CA LYS A 73 -6.51 11.58 -6.46
C LYS A 73 -6.11 10.42 -7.37
N ASP A 74 -5.46 10.72 -8.50
CA ASP A 74 -5.10 9.77 -9.55
C ASP A 74 -3.57 9.55 -9.65
N GLU A 75 -2.81 9.96 -8.62
CA GLU A 75 -1.34 9.86 -8.62
C GLU A 75 -0.83 8.42 -8.57
N PHE A 76 -1.60 7.53 -7.93
CA PHE A 76 -1.23 6.14 -7.71
C PHE A 76 -2.25 5.22 -8.34
N GLY A 77 -1.78 4.12 -8.93
CA GLY A 77 -2.64 3.05 -9.42
C GLY A 77 -2.80 1.89 -8.42
N LEU A 78 -2.03 1.88 -7.33
CA LEU A 78 -2.12 0.92 -6.23
C LEU A 78 -1.53 1.51 -4.95
N ILE A 79 -2.18 1.24 -3.82
CA ILE A 79 -1.63 1.51 -2.48
C ILE A 79 -1.47 0.17 -1.76
N ILE A 80 -0.27 -0.12 -1.23
CA ILE A 80 0.02 -1.35 -0.49
C ILE A 80 0.39 -1.00 0.95
N ILE A 81 -0.20 -1.71 1.91
CA ILE A 81 -0.03 -1.50 3.35
C ILE A 81 0.43 -2.83 3.98
N PRO A 82 1.75 -3.07 4.09
CA PRO A 82 2.29 -4.22 4.82
C PRO A 82 2.29 -3.96 6.33
N ASP A 83 1.90 -4.97 7.10
CA ASP A 83 1.97 -5.03 8.57
C ASP A 83 1.22 -3.90 9.31
N ALA A 84 0.22 -3.33 8.65
CA ALA A 84 -0.71 -2.42 9.31
C ALA A 84 -2.12 -2.65 8.80
N SER A 85 -3.07 -2.55 9.72
CA SER A 85 -4.48 -2.58 9.39
C SER A 85 -4.95 -1.22 8.90
N MET A 86 -6.24 -1.12 8.60
CA MET A 86 -6.91 0.14 8.32
C MET A 86 -8.34 0.06 8.85
N GLU A 87 -8.80 1.11 9.53
CA GLU A 87 -10.20 1.17 9.92
C GLU A 87 -11.11 1.28 8.68
N ALA A 88 -12.28 0.63 8.73
CA ALA A 88 -13.22 0.64 7.61
C ALA A 88 -13.66 2.06 7.21
N LYS A 89 -13.75 2.99 8.17
CA LYS A 89 -14.11 4.39 7.90
C LYS A 89 -13.05 5.09 7.03
N ASP A 90 -11.77 4.85 7.32
CA ASP A 90 -10.66 5.43 6.57
C ASP A 90 -10.57 4.81 5.18
N ALA A 91 -10.78 3.49 5.06
CA ALA A 91 -10.86 2.81 3.77
C ALA A 91 -11.95 3.41 2.86
N ILE A 92 -13.14 3.66 3.42
CA ILE A 92 -14.26 4.28 2.71
C ILE A 92 -13.92 5.72 2.32
N GLU A 93 -13.29 6.47 3.21
CA GLU A 93 -12.91 7.86 2.92
C GLU A 93 -11.85 7.93 1.81
N ILE A 94 -10.86 7.05 1.85
CA ILE A 94 -9.82 6.95 0.82
C ILE A 94 -10.43 6.57 -0.52
N THR A 95 -11.23 5.51 -0.57
CA THR A 95 -11.84 5.05 -1.84
C THR A 95 -12.85 6.03 -2.46
N ARG A 96 -13.37 7.00 -1.68
CA ARG A 96 -14.18 8.12 -2.22
C ARG A 96 -13.34 9.21 -2.88
N ASN A 97 -12.13 9.43 -2.37
CA ASN A 97 -11.28 10.57 -2.76
C ASN A 97 -10.08 10.17 -3.65
N PHE A 98 -9.69 8.90 -3.63
CA PHE A 98 -8.62 8.30 -4.43
C PHE A 98 -9.20 7.19 -5.30
N THR A 99 -8.66 7.04 -6.52
CA THR A 99 -9.09 5.99 -7.46
C THR A 99 -8.30 4.69 -7.30
N ALA A 100 -7.17 4.75 -6.61
CA ALA A 100 -6.30 3.61 -6.38
C ALA A 100 -7.00 2.52 -5.52
N PRO A 101 -6.98 1.25 -5.92
CA PRO A 101 -7.25 0.14 -5.01
C PRO A 101 -6.24 0.10 -3.86
N ILE A 102 -6.69 -0.42 -2.71
CA ILE A 102 -5.87 -0.55 -1.50
C ILE A 102 -5.69 -2.04 -1.20
N LEU A 103 -4.44 -2.48 -1.11
CA LEU A 103 -4.06 -3.83 -0.70
C LEU A 103 -3.49 -3.78 0.72
N VAL A 104 -4.18 -4.44 1.65
CA VAL A 104 -3.73 -4.59 3.04
C VAL A 104 -3.18 -6.00 3.23
N LEU A 105 -1.95 -6.10 3.75
CA LEU A 105 -1.29 -7.36 4.11
C LEU A 105 -0.97 -7.31 5.59
N ASP A 106 -1.84 -7.90 6.41
CA ASP A 106 -1.76 -7.73 7.85
C ASP A 106 -2.01 -9.06 8.60
N HIS A 107 -1.44 -9.16 9.79
CA HIS A 107 -1.54 -10.30 10.70
C HIS A 107 -2.13 -9.94 12.07
N HIS A 108 -2.43 -8.66 12.33
CA HIS A 108 -3.11 -8.22 13.54
C HIS A 108 -4.56 -8.73 13.60
N LEU A 109 -5.13 -8.75 14.81
CA LEU A 109 -6.50 -9.24 15.09
C LEU A 109 -7.54 -8.11 15.05
#